data_AF-A0A7S2KWK2-F1
#
_entry.id   AF-A0A7S2KWK2-F1
#
_cell.length_a   1.000
_cell.length_b   1.000
_cell.length_c   1.000
_cell.angle_alpha   90.00
_cell.angle_beta   90.00
_cell.angle_gamma   90.00
#
_symmetry.space_group_name_H-M   'P 1'
#
loop_
_entity.id
_entity.type
_entity.pdbx_description
1 polymer ?
#
loop_
_entity_poly.entity_id
_entity_poly.type
_entity_poly.pdbx_seq_one_letter_code
_entity_poly.pdbx_strand_id
1 'polypeptide(L)'
;PVHKQRFAYALKHGTVGVYDKTSRAWRVKSKNRVNCITCFDIDSDGVPELIAGWENGKVEVRNEKSGEVIFKDYFQAPVAALVHADYRLDGRGTLMCLTTEGDVRGWLPSSAGGDAGSGAQSAAEAKDSEAYRALLSTKQALTQELASYQEQTKQFKLGGKDSAQGIIPTDTKINITLKSNNTQGTVELQLMTSNYSVIRAVVIFAEHLFDGEACMLHPVPPSNNVIVQIAPTKDIQTTMSIKAMVGLSSNSVQYHVFESTYEMPKFAMYHRVELHELPKTPEGFCQFYFPKRPNWVMGWLQKSFINLDQQAMQPRNASAGAVLDVSFVSLRTGDPLCISMTGDQGGQITIKTDDIEVAGELVQDLCAYLNVTELESTANFPEEMDKFKQVLMKVDEYNAVRLKLTAEMADSANLVKALIVKAEDYRMLSDMTNLKKVFSGLQQTNGDLIAEYNKRANNHQQLLAQLKDVNMMIQKAAKLRVGGAKTRVVAACRQAIKKNSIHELFQIIKTGQDNTSAP
;
A
#
# COMPACT_ATOMS: atom_id res chain seq x y z
N PRO A 1 19.41 -5.68 -1.55
CA PRO A 1 19.57 -6.28 -0.21
C PRO A 1 20.69 -5.51 0.50
N VAL A 2 20.49 -5.14 1.77
CA VAL A 2 21.49 -4.35 2.51
C VAL A 2 22.54 -5.32 3.04
N HIS A 3 22.16 -6.26 3.92
CA HIS A 3 23.02 -7.34 4.38
C HIS A 3 22.17 -8.57 4.77
N LYS A 4 22.59 -9.78 4.37
CA LYS A 4 21.88 -11.05 4.67
C LYS A 4 20.39 -11.01 4.27
N GLN A 5 19.49 -11.07 5.28
CA GLN A 5 18.03 -11.09 5.11
C GLN A 5 17.39 -9.70 5.25
N ARG A 6 18.21 -8.63 5.25
CA ARG A 6 17.74 -7.25 5.33
C ARG A 6 17.67 -6.59 3.96
N PHE A 7 16.63 -5.81 3.76
CA PHE A 7 16.46 -5.04 2.53
C PHE A 7 15.94 -3.64 2.82
N ALA A 8 16.45 -2.67 2.08
CA ALA A 8 15.98 -1.31 2.11
C ALA A 8 14.80 -1.13 1.16
N TYR A 9 13.91 -0.22 1.50
CA TYR A 9 12.78 0.16 0.66
C TYR A 9 12.62 1.68 0.64
N ALA A 10 12.07 2.17 -0.46
CA ALA A 10 11.70 3.57 -0.64
C ALA A 10 10.28 3.67 -1.22
N LEU A 11 9.49 4.60 -0.71
CA LEU A 11 8.10 4.82 -1.13
C LEU A 11 7.95 6.19 -1.79
N LYS A 12 6.96 6.31 -2.68
CA LYS A 12 6.69 7.53 -3.45
C LYS A 12 6.42 8.76 -2.57
N HIS A 13 5.90 8.57 -1.36
CA HIS A 13 5.64 9.64 -0.39
C HIS A 13 6.87 10.02 0.48
N GLY A 14 8.09 9.73 0.01
CA GLY A 14 9.32 10.18 0.68
C GLY A 14 9.72 9.38 1.92
N THR A 15 9.22 8.14 2.08
CA THR A 15 9.68 7.26 3.17
C THR A 15 10.78 6.34 2.69
N VAL A 16 11.83 6.24 3.50
CA VAL A 16 12.93 5.29 3.38
C VAL A 16 12.99 4.47 4.65
N GLY A 17 13.28 3.18 4.54
CA GLY A 17 13.49 2.34 5.72
C GLY A 17 14.16 1.03 5.38
N VAL A 18 14.39 0.24 6.41
CA VAL A 18 15.00 -1.10 6.33
C VAL A 18 14.09 -2.11 6.99
N TYR A 19 13.86 -3.23 6.30
CA TYR A 19 13.23 -4.42 6.84
C TYR A 19 14.30 -5.46 7.19
N ASP A 20 14.10 -6.13 8.32
CA ASP A 20 14.76 -7.39 8.66
C ASP A 20 13.71 -8.51 8.57
N LYS A 21 13.77 -9.28 7.48
CA LYS A 21 12.74 -10.25 7.08
C LYS A 21 11.35 -9.60 6.99
N THR A 22 10.48 -9.85 7.97
CA THR A 22 9.11 -9.35 8.05
C THR A 22 8.95 -8.20 9.05
N SER A 23 9.99 -7.90 9.83
CA SER A 23 9.97 -6.82 10.83
C SER A 23 10.63 -5.57 10.28
N ARG A 24 9.97 -4.43 10.44
CA ARG A 24 10.54 -3.14 10.07
C ARG A 24 11.53 -2.70 11.15
N ALA A 25 12.82 -2.62 10.81
CA ALA A 25 13.86 -2.20 11.75
C ALA A 25 13.72 -0.71 12.08
N TRP A 26 13.68 0.13 11.04
CA TRP A 26 13.45 1.56 11.17
C TRP A 26 12.86 2.13 9.89
N ARG A 27 12.30 3.34 10.01
CA ARG A 27 11.88 4.14 8.86
C ARG A 27 12.03 5.62 9.17
N VAL A 28 12.29 6.41 8.13
CA VAL A 28 12.26 7.86 8.17
C VAL A 28 11.41 8.36 7.02
N LYS A 29 10.72 9.48 7.25
CA LYS A 29 9.92 10.15 6.24
C LYS A 29 10.42 11.58 6.05
N SER A 30 10.52 11.97 4.79
CA SER A 30 10.86 13.32 4.37
C SER A 30 9.78 13.87 3.44
N LYS A 31 9.77 15.19 3.25
CA LYS A 31 8.86 15.87 2.32
C LYS A 31 9.17 15.55 0.87
N ASN A 32 10.45 15.33 0.56
CA ASN A 32 10.90 15.09 -0.81
C ASN A 32 10.78 13.62 -1.16
N ARG A 33 10.54 13.33 -2.44
CA ARG A 33 10.54 11.96 -2.93
C ARG A 33 11.97 11.40 -3.00
N VAL A 34 12.06 10.10 -2.82
CA VAL A 34 13.28 9.33 -3.02
C VAL A 34 13.28 8.81 -4.44
N ASN A 35 14.32 9.13 -5.21
CA ASN A 35 14.44 8.73 -6.61
C ASN A 35 15.15 7.39 -6.75
N CYS A 36 16.21 7.19 -5.97
CA CYS A 36 16.99 5.96 -5.98
C CYS A 36 17.56 5.67 -4.59
N ILE A 37 17.82 4.38 -4.34
CA ILE A 37 18.51 3.90 -3.15
C ILE A 37 19.54 2.85 -3.56
N THR A 38 20.67 2.80 -2.87
CA THR A 38 21.68 1.75 -3.02
C THR A 38 22.30 1.43 -1.67
N CYS A 39 23.07 0.34 -1.59
CA CYS A 39 23.75 -0.07 -0.37
C CYS A 39 25.25 -0.18 -0.62
N PHE A 40 26.05 0.63 0.05
CA PHE A 40 27.49 0.72 -0.14
C PHE A 40 28.17 0.98 1.19
N ASP A 41 29.27 0.28 1.43
CA ASP A 41 30.11 0.45 2.62
C ASP A 41 31.01 1.68 2.40
N ILE A 42 30.62 2.81 3.00
CA ILE A 42 31.32 4.09 2.81
C ILE A 42 32.41 4.32 3.86
N ASP A 43 32.31 3.69 5.02
CA ASP A 43 33.27 3.85 6.12
C ASP A 43 34.23 2.66 6.29
N SER A 44 34.12 1.68 5.38
CA SER A 44 34.96 0.47 5.31
C SER A 44 34.88 -0.39 6.57
N ASP A 45 33.74 -0.39 7.27
CA ASP A 45 33.52 -1.22 8.46
C ASP A 45 33.09 -2.68 8.14
N GLY A 46 32.87 -2.98 6.85
CA GLY A 46 32.44 -4.28 6.34
C GLY A 46 30.92 -4.47 6.31
N VAL A 47 30.15 -3.47 6.74
CA VAL A 47 28.68 -3.45 6.73
C VAL A 47 28.23 -2.34 5.76
N PRO A 48 27.44 -2.64 4.72
CA PRO A 48 27.01 -1.61 3.80
C PRO A 48 25.92 -0.70 4.40
N GLU A 49 26.12 0.61 4.29
CA GLU A 49 25.13 1.64 4.63
C GLU A 49 24.03 1.74 3.58
N LEU A 50 22.90 2.36 3.95
CA LEU A 50 21.86 2.75 3.01
C LEU A 50 22.11 4.16 2.49
N ILE A 51 22.32 4.30 1.17
CA ILE A 51 22.42 5.59 0.49
C ILE A 51 21.10 5.88 -0.22
N ALA A 52 20.56 7.07 0.02
CA ALA A 52 19.34 7.56 -0.61
C ALA A 52 19.59 8.85 -1.40
N GLY A 53 19.19 8.83 -2.68
CA GLY A 53 19.19 9.98 -3.58
C GLY A 53 17.79 10.58 -3.67
N TRP A 54 17.69 11.86 -3.37
CA TRP A 54 16.41 12.57 -3.24
C TRP A 54 16.14 13.47 -4.45
N GLU A 55 14.85 13.78 -4.64
CA GLU A 55 14.36 14.65 -5.70
C GLU A 55 14.90 16.09 -5.61
N ASN A 56 15.22 16.58 -4.40
CA ASN A 56 15.78 17.91 -4.21
C ASN A 56 17.32 17.95 -4.35
N GLY A 57 17.93 16.91 -4.94
CA GLY A 57 19.39 16.81 -5.10
C GLY A 57 20.14 16.40 -3.84
N LYS A 58 19.46 16.15 -2.71
CA LYS A 58 20.12 15.62 -1.51
C LYS A 58 20.60 14.19 -1.75
N VAL A 59 21.81 13.88 -1.30
CA VAL A 59 22.30 12.50 -1.11
C VAL A 59 22.56 12.33 0.38
N GLU A 60 22.01 11.27 0.96
CA GLU A 60 22.30 10.94 2.37
C GLU A 60 22.66 9.47 2.52
N VAL A 61 23.61 9.22 3.41
CA VAL A 61 24.05 7.89 3.80
C VAL A 61 23.59 7.67 5.23
N ARG A 62 22.91 6.55 5.46
CA ARG A 62 22.33 6.19 6.74
C ARG A 62 22.82 4.85 7.23
N ASN A 63 23.00 4.75 8.55
CA ASN A 63 23.32 3.50 9.19
C ASN A 63 22.20 2.48 8.99
N GLU A 64 22.59 1.25 8.67
CA GLU A 64 21.68 0.13 8.42
C GLU A 64 20.81 -0.23 9.66
N LYS A 65 21.34 -0.08 10.88
CA LYS A 65 20.66 -0.49 12.12
C LYS A 65 19.82 0.61 12.75
N SER A 66 20.39 1.82 12.90
CA SER A 66 19.72 2.93 13.59
C SER A 66 18.93 3.84 12.66
N GLY A 67 19.29 3.89 11.37
CA GLY A 67 18.74 4.86 10.42
C GLY A 67 19.28 6.28 10.61
N GLU A 68 20.26 6.48 11.49
CA GLU A 68 20.94 7.76 11.69
C GLU A 68 21.75 8.15 10.46
N VAL A 69 21.84 9.46 10.19
CA VAL A 69 22.56 9.99 9.03
C VAL A 69 24.06 10.04 9.35
N ILE A 70 24.86 9.30 8.57
CA ILE A 70 26.31 9.26 8.69
C ILE A 70 26.93 10.37 7.83
N PHE A 71 26.44 10.53 6.61
CA PHE A 71 26.93 11.50 5.63
C PHE A 71 25.77 12.14 4.86
N LYS A 72 25.94 13.39 4.45
CA LYS A 72 25.00 14.11 3.59
C LYS A 72 25.74 15.05 2.64
N ASP A 73 25.29 15.10 1.40
CA ASP A 73 25.73 16.07 0.39
C ASP A 73 24.53 16.54 -0.45
N TYR A 74 24.72 17.60 -1.24
CA TYR A 74 23.69 18.22 -2.05
C TYR A 74 24.16 18.53 -3.47
N PHE A 75 23.27 18.26 -4.41
CA PHE A 75 23.34 18.69 -5.80
C PHE A 75 22.35 19.81 -6.06
N GLN A 76 22.60 20.56 -7.14
CA GLN A 76 21.67 21.60 -7.61
C GLN A 76 20.49 21.00 -8.37
N ALA A 77 20.64 19.77 -8.88
CA ALA A 77 19.64 19.04 -9.63
C ALA A 77 19.21 17.74 -8.92
N PRO A 78 18.00 17.20 -9.22
CA PRO A 78 17.54 15.93 -8.68
C PRO A 78 18.52 14.78 -8.91
N VAL A 79 18.67 13.91 -7.90
CA VAL A 79 19.48 12.70 -8.06
C VAL A 79 18.71 11.72 -8.96
N ALA A 80 19.33 11.29 -10.05
CA ALA A 80 18.76 10.33 -10.99
C ALA A 80 19.13 8.89 -10.61
N ALA A 81 20.40 8.62 -10.32
CA ALA A 81 20.89 7.28 -10.04
C ALA A 81 22.08 7.30 -9.07
N LEU A 82 22.20 6.21 -8.32
CA LEU A 82 23.34 5.87 -7.48
C LEU A 82 23.89 4.53 -7.95
N VAL A 83 25.19 4.47 -8.25
CA VAL A 83 25.85 3.27 -8.79
C VAL A 83 27.18 3.04 -8.11
N HIS A 84 27.64 1.79 -8.12
CA HIS A 84 28.97 1.43 -7.65
C HIS A 84 29.82 1.09 -8.85
N ALA A 85 30.96 1.76 -8.98
CA ALA A 85 31.91 1.47 -10.05
C ALA A 85 33.33 1.76 -9.56
N ASP A 86 34.30 0.97 -10.00
CA ASP A 86 35.69 1.38 -9.95
C ASP A 86 35.99 2.23 -11.19
N TYR A 87 35.69 3.52 -11.10
CA TYR A 87 35.89 4.45 -12.23
C TYR A 87 37.36 4.80 -12.45
N ARG A 88 38.20 4.68 -11.40
CA ARG A 88 39.63 5.03 -11.46
C ARG A 88 40.51 3.84 -11.86
N LEU A 89 39.93 2.64 -11.95
CA LEU A 89 40.63 1.38 -12.19
C LEU A 89 41.73 1.12 -11.15
N ASP A 90 41.49 1.55 -9.91
CA ASP A 90 42.43 1.41 -8.79
C ASP A 90 42.14 0.19 -7.91
N GLY A 91 41.17 -0.64 -8.33
CA GLY A 91 40.70 -1.82 -7.63
C GLY A 91 39.74 -1.52 -6.47
N ARG A 92 39.38 -0.24 -6.24
CA ARG A 92 38.47 0.17 -5.17
C ARG A 92 37.13 0.59 -5.76
N GLY A 93 36.05 0.02 -5.24
CA GLY A 93 34.71 0.47 -5.59
C GLY A 93 34.49 1.91 -5.13
N THR A 94 33.89 2.73 -5.99
CA THR A 94 33.46 4.11 -5.65
C THR A 94 31.95 4.20 -5.70
N LEU A 95 31.37 4.96 -4.77
CA LEU A 95 29.97 5.35 -4.83
C LEU A 95 29.86 6.53 -5.78
N MET A 96 29.13 6.37 -6.88
CA MET A 96 28.87 7.43 -7.85
C MET A 96 27.41 7.85 -7.80
N CYS A 97 27.19 9.16 -7.80
CA CYS A 97 25.87 9.78 -7.91
C CYS A 97 25.79 10.55 -9.22
N LEU A 98 24.69 10.33 -9.95
CA LEU A 98 24.36 11.01 -11.20
C LEU A 98 23.08 11.83 -11.00
N THR A 99 23.08 13.08 -11.45
CA THR A 99 21.87 13.92 -11.48
C THR A 99 21.12 13.80 -12.80
N THR A 100 19.89 14.30 -12.83
CA THR A 100 19.09 14.39 -14.08
C THR A 100 19.68 15.34 -15.12
N GLU A 101 20.55 16.28 -14.70
CA GLU A 101 21.25 17.21 -15.59
C GLU A 101 22.60 16.68 -16.07
N GLY A 102 23.03 15.51 -15.59
CA GLY A 102 24.28 14.86 -16.01
C GLY A 102 25.49 15.19 -15.14
N ASP A 103 25.32 15.88 -14.00
CA ASP A 103 26.40 16.03 -13.02
C ASP A 103 26.73 14.68 -12.39
N VAL A 104 28.02 14.37 -12.32
CA VAL A 104 28.52 13.13 -11.72
C VAL A 104 29.51 13.46 -10.61
N ARG A 105 29.29 12.92 -9.41
CA ARG A 105 30.29 12.93 -8.32
C ARG A 105 30.50 11.54 -7.77
N GLY A 106 31.74 11.26 -7.37
CA GLY A 106 32.14 9.99 -6.78
C GLY A 106 32.75 10.17 -5.40
N TRP A 107 32.37 9.31 -4.45
CA TRP A 107 32.99 9.20 -3.14
C TRP A 107 33.72 7.87 -3.01
N LEU A 108 34.95 7.92 -2.51
CA LEU A 108 35.71 6.74 -2.11
C LEU A 108 35.35 6.36 -0.67
N PRO A 109 35.35 5.06 -0.33
CA PRO A 109 35.26 4.62 1.04
C PRO A 109 36.40 5.24 1.86
N SER A 110 36.07 5.84 3.00
CA SER A 110 37.07 6.37 3.91
C SER A 110 37.59 5.23 4.76
N SER A 111 38.82 4.77 4.56
CA SER A 111 39.45 3.84 5.49
C SER A 111 39.59 4.52 6.85
N ALA A 112 39.00 3.95 7.89
CA ALA A 112 39.24 4.33 9.28
C ALA A 112 40.74 4.16 9.62
N GLY A 113 41.56 5.19 9.33
CA GLY A 113 43.00 5.20 9.63
C GLY A 113 43.95 5.69 8.52
N GLY A 114 43.47 6.16 7.36
CA GLY A 114 44.33 6.63 6.27
C GLY A 114 44.33 8.16 6.12
N ASP A 115 45.47 8.79 6.45
CA ASP A 115 45.90 10.18 6.14
C ASP A 115 44.86 11.12 5.51
N ALA A 116 43.89 11.55 6.32
CA ALA A 116 43.06 12.70 6.03
C ALA A 116 43.78 13.94 6.55
N GLY A 117 44.49 14.65 5.67
CA GLY A 117 45.09 15.94 5.98
C GLY A 117 44.08 16.87 6.65
N SER A 118 44.44 17.35 7.85
CA SER A 118 43.89 18.48 8.65
C SER A 118 42.36 18.68 8.80
N GLY A 119 41.50 17.88 8.18
CA GLY A 119 40.03 17.99 8.24
C GLY A 119 39.33 16.91 9.06
N ALA A 120 40.03 15.84 9.47
CA ALA A 120 39.45 14.76 10.25
C ALA A 120 39.34 15.06 11.76
N GLN A 121 40.26 15.85 12.32
CA GLN A 121 40.17 16.30 13.72
C GLN A 121 38.96 17.22 13.94
N SER A 122 38.66 18.10 12.99
CA SER A 122 37.53 19.02 13.07
C SER A 122 36.16 18.34 12.89
N ALA A 123 36.08 17.21 12.18
CA ALA A 123 34.84 16.45 12.01
C ALA A 123 34.47 15.59 13.24
N ALA A 124 35.47 15.01 13.91
CA ALA A 124 35.25 14.26 15.16
C ALA A 124 34.82 15.21 16.30
N GLU A 125 35.50 16.35 16.43
CA GLU A 125 35.10 17.41 17.38
C GLU A 125 33.72 17.99 17.07
N ALA A 126 33.32 18.09 15.80
CA ALA A 126 31.99 18.54 15.40
C ALA A 126 30.88 17.53 15.73
N LYS A 127 31.11 16.22 15.54
CA LYS A 127 30.15 15.17 15.96
C LYS A 127 29.98 15.13 17.48
N ASP A 128 31.08 15.23 18.23
CA ASP A 128 31.02 15.30 19.70
C ASP A 128 30.31 16.59 20.17
N SER A 129 30.50 17.71 19.46
CA SER A 129 29.79 18.97 19.72
C SER A 129 28.28 18.89 19.44
N GLU A 130 27.85 18.20 18.38
CA GLU A 130 26.44 18.02 18.05
C GLU A 130 25.74 17.06 19.02
N ALA A 131 26.40 15.94 19.37
CA ALA A 131 25.92 15.01 20.39
C ALA A 131 25.80 15.70 21.77
N TYR A 132 26.80 16.50 22.15
CA TYR A 132 26.77 17.27 23.39
C TYR A 132 25.64 18.31 23.40
N ARG A 133 25.40 19.01 22.27
CA ARG A 133 24.27 19.93 22.13
C ARG A 133 22.92 19.23 22.24
N ALA A 134 22.78 18.05 21.63
CA ALA A 134 21.56 17.25 21.74
C ALA A 134 21.29 16.86 23.20
N LEU A 135 22.30 16.35 23.91
CA LEU A 135 22.22 16.03 25.34
C LEU A 135 21.87 17.25 26.20
N LEU A 136 22.44 18.42 25.90
CA LEU A 136 22.15 19.65 26.62
C LEU A 136 20.69 20.10 26.43
N SER A 137 20.18 19.96 25.20
CA SER A 137 18.77 20.22 24.87
C SER A 137 17.84 19.25 25.62
N THR A 138 18.17 17.96 25.65
CA THR A 138 17.42 16.96 26.42
C THR A 138 17.43 17.28 27.92
N LYS A 139 18.59 17.65 28.49
CA LYS A 139 18.70 18.07 29.90
C LYS A 139 17.81 19.27 30.19
N GLN A 140 17.80 20.28 29.31
CA GLN A 140 16.97 21.47 29.48
C GLN A 140 15.48 21.12 29.42
N ALA A 141 15.06 20.27 28.48
CA ALA A 141 13.67 19.79 28.38
C ALA A 141 13.22 19.04 29.64
N LEU A 142 14.04 18.08 30.12
CA LEU A 142 13.74 17.33 31.35
C LEU A 142 13.71 18.22 32.60
N THR A 143 14.55 19.25 32.65
CA THR A 143 14.55 20.21 33.77
C THR A 143 13.26 21.05 33.78
N GLN A 144 12.76 21.44 32.59
CA GLN A 144 11.46 22.11 32.46
C GLN A 144 10.31 21.18 32.84
N GLU A 145 10.38 19.91 32.47
CA GLU A 145 9.38 18.90 32.84
C GLU A 145 9.35 18.66 34.36
N LEU A 146 10.52 18.58 35.01
CA LEU A 146 10.60 18.48 36.47
C LEU A 146 10.01 19.72 37.16
N ALA A 147 10.27 20.92 36.63
CA ALA A 147 9.69 22.14 37.16
C ALA A 147 8.15 22.14 37.04
N SER A 148 7.60 21.69 35.91
CA SER A 148 6.15 21.61 35.71
C SER A 148 5.49 20.59 36.65
N TYR A 149 6.10 19.42 36.87
CA TYR A 149 5.59 18.45 37.86
C TYR A 149 5.63 18.98 39.30
N GLN A 150 6.68 19.73 39.67
CA GLN A 150 6.78 20.35 40.99
C GLN A 150 5.70 21.43 41.19
N GLU A 151 5.41 22.24 40.17
CA GLU A 151 4.35 23.24 40.22
C GLU A 151 2.96 22.60 40.31
N GLN A 152 2.66 21.60 39.47
CA GLN A 152 1.39 20.86 39.53
C GLN A 152 1.17 20.21 40.91
N THR A 153 2.21 19.63 41.51
CA THR A 153 2.12 19.02 42.84
C THR A 153 1.85 20.05 43.93
N LYS A 154 2.42 21.26 43.83
CA LYS A 154 2.17 22.36 44.78
C LYS A 154 0.73 22.87 44.66
N GLN A 155 0.24 23.08 43.44
CA GLN A 155 -1.14 23.55 43.20
C GLN A 155 -2.19 22.53 43.65
N PHE A 156 -1.90 21.23 43.49
CA PHE A 156 -2.77 20.16 43.99
C PHE A 156 -2.89 20.18 45.53
N LYS A 157 -1.77 20.40 46.25
CA LYS A 157 -1.75 20.48 47.72
C LYS A 157 -2.44 21.74 48.27
N LEU A 158 -2.53 22.82 47.48
CA LEU A 158 -3.12 24.10 47.86
C LEU A 158 -4.64 24.19 47.57
N GLY A 159 -5.27 23.12 47.10
CA GLY A 159 -6.74 23.04 47.02
C GLY A 159 -7.38 23.89 45.92
N GLY A 160 -6.72 24.06 44.77
CA GLY A 160 -7.37 24.36 43.49
C GLY A 160 -8.29 25.60 43.41
N LYS A 161 -8.02 26.67 44.19
CA LYS A 161 -8.88 27.87 44.20
C LYS A 161 -8.70 28.85 43.04
N ASP A 162 -7.72 28.66 42.16
CA ASP A 162 -7.56 29.44 40.92
C ASP A 162 -7.73 28.54 39.69
N SER A 163 -8.98 28.19 39.37
CA SER A 163 -9.37 27.27 38.29
C SER A 163 -9.21 27.84 36.86
N ALA A 164 -8.28 28.77 36.64
CA ALA A 164 -7.98 29.37 35.33
C ALA A 164 -6.87 28.62 34.58
N GLN A 165 -6.06 27.81 35.27
CA GLN A 165 -5.07 26.93 34.64
C GLN A 165 -5.71 25.56 34.43
N GLY A 166 -5.58 25.00 33.23
CA GLY A 166 -6.33 23.85 32.70
C GLY A 166 -6.08 22.50 33.39
N ILE A 167 -6.18 22.44 34.72
CA ILE A 167 -6.08 21.24 35.54
C ILE A 167 -7.31 20.38 35.27
N ILE A 168 -7.07 19.17 34.75
CA ILE A 168 -8.09 18.14 34.57
C ILE A 168 -8.09 17.16 35.76
N PRO A 169 -9.21 16.48 36.05
CA PRO A 169 -9.24 15.39 37.02
C PRO A 169 -8.24 14.28 36.64
N THR A 170 -7.54 13.72 37.63
CA THR A 170 -6.51 12.69 37.40
C THR A 170 -7.08 11.34 36.96
N ASP A 171 -8.38 11.13 37.10
CA ASP A 171 -9.13 9.94 36.66
C ASP A 171 -9.69 10.08 35.23
N THR A 172 -9.37 11.17 34.53
CA THR A 172 -9.78 11.39 33.14
C THR A 172 -9.16 10.34 32.23
N LYS A 173 -10.00 9.51 31.61
CA LYS A 173 -9.63 8.51 30.60
C LYS A 173 -10.44 8.76 29.34
N ILE A 174 -9.86 8.38 28.19
CA ILE A 174 -10.55 8.42 26.90
C ILE A 174 -10.89 7.00 26.51
N ASN A 175 -12.18 6.72 26.43
CA ASN A 175 -12.73 5.47 25.92
C ASN A 175 -12.90 5.60 24.41
N ILE A 176 -12.29 4.68 23.67
CA ILE A 176 -12.35 4.63 22.22
C ILE A 176 -13.14 3.39 21.84
N THR A 177 -14.24 3.58 21.09
CA THR A 177 -15.08 2.47 20.61
C THR A 177 -15.31 2.62 19.12
N LEU A 178 -15.33 1.49 18.41
CA LEU A 178 -15.54 1.45 16.97
C LEU A 178 -16.92 0.84 16.69
N LYS A 179 -17.78 1.56 15.97
CA LYS A 179 -19.14 1.13 15.63
C LYS A 179 -19.37 1.26 14.14
N SER A 180 -20.14 0.36 13.57
CA SER A 180 -20.59 0.42 12.18
C SER A 180 -21.86 1.27 12.08
N ASN A 181 -21.90 2.24 11.18
CA ASN A 181 -23.11 3.01 10.88
C ASN A 181 -23.64 2.64 9.49
N ASN A 182 -24.76 1.91 9.47
CA ASN A 182 -25.40 1.44 8.23
C ASN A 182 -26.09 2.57 7.44
N THR A 183 -26.57 3.63 8.11
CA THR A 183 -27.28 4.73 7.43
C THR A 183 -26.37 5.60 6.56
N GLN A 184 -25.10 5.71 6.94
CA GLN A 184 -24.11 6.54 6.24
C GLN A 184 -23.06 5.72 5.50
N GLY A 185 -23.08 4.39 5.63
CA GLY A 185 -22.09 3.51 4.99
C GLY A 185 -20.66 3.74 5.51
N THR A 186 -20.50 4.16 6.77
CA THR A 186 -19.18 4.45 7.37
C THR A 186 -19.00 3.74 8.70
N VAL A 187 -17.74 3.61 9.11
CA VAL A 187 -17.38 3.15 10.45
C VAL A 187 -17.13 4.37 11.32
N GLU A 188 -17.80 4.43 12.46
CA GLU A 188 -17.71 5.50 13.44
C GLU A 188 -16.74 5.13 14.56
N LEU A 189 -15.67 5.89 14.67
CA LEU A 189 -14.78 5.88 15.83
C LEU A 189 -15.29 6.90 16.85
N GLN A 190 -15.84 6.40 17.95
CA GLN A 190 -16.39 7.21 19.02
C GLN A 190 -15.36 7.37 20.14
N LEU A 191 -14.96 8.61 20.41
CA LEU A 191 -14.09 9.00 21.51
C LEU A 191 -14.92 9.66 22.62
N MET A 192 -14.89 9.08 23.81
CA MET A 192 -15.66 9.56 24.96
C MET A 192 -14.76 9.73 26.18
N THR A 193 -14.84 10.88 26.84
CA THR A 193 -14.17 11.09 28.13
C THR A 193 -14.93 10.38 29.27
N SER A 194 -14.20 9.87 30.27
CA SER A 194 -14.79 9.19 31.43
C SER A 194 -15.56 10.12 32.37
N ASN A 195 -15.35 11.43 32.26
CA ASN A 195 -15.90 12.44 33.16
C ASN A 195 -16.44 13.65 32.36
N TYR A 196 -16.66 14.77 33.05
CA TYR A 196 -17.22 16.00 32.46
C TYR A 196 -16.20 16.80 31.61
N SER A 197 -14.98 16.30 31.43
CA SER A 197 -13.97 16.96 30.59
C SER A 197 -14.39 16.92 29.12
N VAL A 198 -14.11 18.00 28.39
CA VAL A 198 -14.47 18.16 26.98
C VAL A 198 -13.27 17.93 26.07
N ILE A 199 -13.52 17.34 24.91
CA ILE A 199 -12.57 17.16 23.83
C ILE A 199 -12.66 18.39 22.91
N ARG A 200 -11.56 19.13 22.79
CA ARG A 200 -11.46 20.33 21.94
C ARG A 200 -11.09 19.98 20.51
N ALA A 201 -10.13 19.07 20.34
CA ALA A 201 -9.67 18.61 19.05
C ALA A 201 -9.13 17.19 19.16
N VAL A 202 -9.23 16.43 18.06
CA VAL A 202 -8.65 15.09 17.93
C VAL A 202 -7.84 15.06 16.65
N VAL A 203 -6.60 14.59 16.74
CA VAL A 203 -5.74 14.33 15.58
C VAL A 203 -5.49 12.84 15.51
N ILE A 204 -5.88 12.20 14.40
CA ILE A 204 -5.73 10.77 14.19
C ILE A 204 -4.71 10.57 13.08
N PHE A 205 -3.59 9.94 13.41
CA PHE A 205 -2.58 9.54 12.44
C PHE A 205 -2.83 8.08 12.04
N ALA A 206 -3.07 7.84 10.76
CA ALA A 206 -3.28 6.50 10.23
C ALA A 206 -2.81 6.44 8.77
N GLU A 207 -2.11 5.36 8.42
CA GLU A 207 -1.65 5.16 7.04
C GLU A 207 -2.80 4.61 6.20
N HIS A 208 -3.00 5.14 4.99
CA HIS A 208 -3.99 4.65 4.02
C HIS A 208 -5.48 4.79 4.43
N LEU A 209 -5.77 5.46 5.54
CA LEU A 209 -7.14 5.66 6.03
C LEU A 209 -7.76 7.00 5.57
N PHE A 210 -6.93 8.02 5.39
CA PHE A 210 -7.35 9.40 5.08
C PHE A 210 -6.66 9.91 3.81
N ASP A 211 -7.19 11.01 3.25
CA ASP A 211 -6.52 11.79 2.19
C ASP A 211 -5.34 12.58 2.76
N GLY A 212 -4.30 11.86 3.17
CA GLY A 212 -3.15 12.39 3.89
C GLY A 212 -2.65 11.43 4.97
N GLU A 213 -1.91 11.97 5.92
CA GLU A 213 -1.30 11.20 7.03
C GLU A 213 -2.10 11.28 8.32
N ALA A 214 -2.88 12.36 8.45
CA ALA A 214 -3.63 12.65 9.65
C ALA A 214 -4.97 13.27 9.31
N CYS A 215 -5.98 12.93 10.09
CA CYS A 215 -7.26 13.63 10.13
C CYS A 215 -7.32 14.44 11.42
N MET A 216 -7.60 15.74 11.31
CA MET A 216 -7.86 16.60 12.47
C MET A 216 -9.34 16.94 12.51
N LEU A 217 -9.96 16.70 13.65
CA LEU A 217 -11.34 17.08 13.93
C LEU A 217 -11.39 18.05 15.09
N HIS A 218 -12.19 19.10 14.92
CA HIS A 218 -12.33 20.20 15.86
C HIS A 218 -13.82 20.45 16.13
N PRO A 219 -14.45 19.76 17.10
CA PRO A 219 -15.85 19.98 17.44
C PRO A 219 -16.09 21.41 17.95
N VAL A 220 -17.09 22.08 17.37
CA VAL A 220 -17.57 23.40 17.80
C VAL A 220 -19.08 23.31 18.03
N PRO A 221 -19.57 23.36 19.29
CA PRO A 221 -18.81 23.52 20.54
C PRO A 221 -18.03 22.26 20.97
N PRO A 222 -16.99 22.39 21.82
CA PRO A 222 -16.30 21.24 22.42
C PRO A 222 -17.28 20.31 23.14
N SER A 223 -17.08 19.01 22.96
CA SER A 223 -17.99 17.98 23.45
C SER A 223 -17.23 16.89 24.19
N ASN A 224 -17.87 16.22 25.15
CA ASN A 224 -17.34 15.04 25.82
C ASN A 224 -17.36 13.78 24.93
N ASN A 225 -18.11 13.82 23.84
CA ASN A 225 -18.25 12.75 22.86
C ASN A 225 -17.96 13.28 21.46
N VAL A 226 -16.95 12.72 20.80
CA VAL A 226 -16.56 13.06 19.42
C VAL A 226 -16.64 11.81 18.57
N ILE A 227 -17.37 11.90 17.47
CA ILE A 227 -17.56 10.80 16.51
C ILE A 227 -16.77 11.14 15.25
N VAL A 228 -15.91 10.21 14.84
CA VAL A 228 -15.12 10.31 13.61
C VAL A 228 -15.63 9.29 12.62
N GLN A 229 -16.06 9.75 11.46
CA GLN A 229 -16.50 8.88 10.37
C GLN A 229 -15.30 8.47 9.53
N ILE A 230 -15.14 7.16 9.35
CA ILE A 230 -14.02 6.56 8.66
C ILE A 230 -14.57 5.61 7.60
N ALA A 231 -14.13 5.79 6.36
CA ALA A 231 -14.51 4.95 5.23
C ALA A 231 -13.25 4.43 4.50
N PRO A 232 -12.58 3.40 5.02
CA PRO A 232 -11.38 2.85 4.39
C PRO A 232 -11.73 2.24 3.03
N THR A 233 -10.92 2.55 2.02
CA THR A 233 -11.13 2.06 0.64
C THR A 233 -10.70 0.60 0.44
N LYS A 234 -9.92 0.03 1.35
CA LYS A 234 -9.38 -1.33 1.28
C LYS A 234 -9.47 -2.05 2.62
N ASP A 235 -9.49 -3.38 2.58
CA ASP A 235 -9.53 -4.25 3.75
C ASP A 235 -8.11 -4.49 4.29
N ILE A 236 -7.62 -3.50 5.04
CA ILE A 236 -6.27 -3.50 5.62
C ILE A 236 -6.36 -3.22 7.11
N GLN A 237 -5.73 -4.07 7.91
CA GLN A 237 -5.56 -3.82 9.33
C GLN A 237 -4.65 -2.60 9.52
N THR A 238 -5.16 -1.58 10.19
CA THR A 238 -4.49 -0.28 10.29
C THR A 238 -4.42 0.16 11.74
N THR A 239 -3.22 0.49 12.21
CA THR A 239 -3.01 1.06 13.54
C THR A 239 -3.17 2.58 13.48
N MET A 240 -4.06 3.10 14.31
CA MET A 240 -4.32 4.53 14.42
C MET A 240 -3.68 5.08 15.69
N SER A 241 -2.86 6.12 15.56
CA SER A 241 -2.35 6.89 16.68
C SER A 241 -3.21 8.12 16.87
N ILE A 242 -3.98 8.13 17.95
CA ILE A 242 -4.96 9.16 18.29
C ILE A 242 -4.33 10.10 19.31
N LYS A 243 -4.34 11.40 19.02
CA LYS A 243 -3.97 12.47 19.94
C LYS A 243 -5.20 13.34 20.21
N ALA A 244 -5.76 13.23 21.40
CA ALA A 244 -6.96 13.97 21.79
C ALA A 244 -6.59 15.10 22.77
N MET A 245 -7.02 16.32 22.45
CA MET A 245 -6.83 17.50 23.29
C MET A 245 -8.04 17.63 24.22
N VAL A 246 -7.82 17.39 25.51
CA VAL A 246 -8.87 17.37 26.54
C VAL A 246 -8.68 18.51 27.53
N GLY A 247 -9.78 19.17 27.88
CA GLY A 247 -9.80 20.27 28.84
C GLY A 247 -11.05 20.25 29.71
N LEU A 248 -11.03 21.03 30.79
CA LEU A 248 -12.14 21.09 31.75
C LEU A 248 -13.37 21.83 31.20
N SER A 249 -13.15 22.85 30.38
CA SER A 249 -14.19 23.73 29.84
C SER A 249 -13.87 24.16 28.41
N SER A 250 -14.88 24.60 27.68
CA SER A 250 -14.75 25.12 26.31
C SER A 250 -13.87 26.36 26.19
N ASN A 251 -13.67 27.09 27.29
CA ASN A 251 -12.85 28.31 27.37
C ASN A 251 -11.43 28.06 27.91
N SER A 252 -11.02 26.81 28.11
CA SER A 252 -9.66 26.51 28.56
C SER A 252 -8.62 26.98 27.53
N VAL A 253 -7.56 27.64 28.01
CA VAL A 253 -6.43 28.11 27.18
C VAL A 253 -5.38 27.00 27.00
N GLN A 254 -5.29 26.08 27.95
CA GLN A 254 -4.39 24.93 27.94
C GLN A 254 -5.20 23.63 27.96
N TYR A 255 -4.75 22.65 27.17
CA TYR A 255 -5.37 21.33 27.03
C TYR A 255 -4.31 20.25 27.24
N HIS A 256 -4.72 19.13 27.84
CA HIS A 256 -3.88 17.94 27.95
C HIS A 256 -4.00 17.12 26.66
N VAL A 257 -2.86 16.67 26.13
CA VAL A 257 -2.83 15.79 24.96
C VAL A 257 -2.75 14.35 25.44
N PHE A 258 -3.84 13.61 25.26
CA PHE A 258 -3.88 12.17 25.49
C PHE A 258 -3.48 11.46 24.22
N GLU A 259 -2.44 10.63 24.32
CA GLU A 259 -2.01 9.77 23.23
C GLU A 259 -2.58 8.36 23.45
N SER A 260 -3.21 7.80 22.43
CA SER A 260 -3.78 6.46 22.47
C SER A 260 -3.58 5.78 21.13
N THR A 261 -3.35 4.48 21.16
CA THR A 261 -3.19 3.69 19.94
C THR A 261 -4.37 2.71 19.84
N TYR A 262 -5.05 2.69 18.71
CA TYR A 262 -6.16 1.78 18.44
C TYR A 262 -5.92 1.03 17.13
N GLU A 263 -6.08 -0.29 17.16
CA GLU A 263 -5.90 -1.13 15.98
C GLU A 263 -7.24 -1.44 15.33
N MET A 264 -7.44 -0.94 14.11
CA MET A 264 -8.66 -1.19 13.34
C MET A 264 -8.59 -2.60 12.71
N PRO A 265 -9.60 -3.46 12.92
CA PRO A 265 -9.68 -4.76 12.28
C PRO A 265 -9.68 -4.65 10.75
N LYS A 266 -9.20 -5.70 10.08
CA LYS A 266 -9.03 -5.71 8.62
C LYS A 266 -10.36 -5.58 7.86
N PHE A 267 -11.39 -6.29 8.32
CA PHE A 267 -12.73 -6.31 7.70
C PHE A 267 -13.70 -5.42 8.47
N ALA A 268 -13.25 -4.23 8.84
CA ALA A 268 -14.04 -3.25 9.58
C ALA A 268 -15.28 -2.73 8.83
N MET A 269 -15.26 -2.75 7.48
CA MET A 269 -16.36 -2.23 6.66
C MET A 269 -17.52 -3.21 6.48
N TYR A 270 -17.50 -4.36 7.16
CA TYR A 270 -18.55 -5.37 7.05
C TYR A 270 -19.38 -5.37 8.34
N HIS A 271 -20.63 -4.91 8.21
CA HIS A 271 -21.57 -4.89 9.32
C HIS A 271 -22.32 -6.21 9.41
N ARG A 272 -22.41 -6.80 10.61
CA ARG A 272 -23.17 -8.04 10.83
C ARG A 272 -24.66 -7.75 10.78
N VAL A 273 -25.38 -8.53 9.98
CA VAL A 273 -26.80 -8.37 9.70
C VAL A 273 -27.49 -9.72 9.87
N GLU A 274 -28.77 -9.74 10.27
CA GLU A 274 -29.50 -11.00 10.38
C GLU A 274 -29.86 -11.56 9.00
N LEU A 275 -30.06 -12.88 8.90
CA LEU A 275 -30.29 -13.55 7.62
C LEU A 275 -31.54 -13.01 6.88
N HIS A 276 -32.53 -12.52 7.62
CA HIS A 276 -33.76 -11.95 7.07
C HIS A 276 -33.58 -10.54 6.49
N GLU A 277 -32.52 -9.84 6.91
CA GLU A 277 -32.22 -8.45 6.55
C GLU A 277 -31.25 -8.39 5.36
N LEU A 278 -30.86 -9.54 4.81
CA LEU A 278 -30.01 -9.63 3.63
C LEU A 278 -30.75 -9.09 2.39
N PRO A 279 -30.18 -8.10 1.68
CA PRO A 279 -30.80 -7.53 0.48
C PRO A 279 -30.93 -8.53 -0.67
N LYS A 280 -29.96 -9.44 -0.79
CA LYS A 280 -29.86 -10.47 -1.84
C LYS A 280 -29.06 -11.66 -1.28
N THR A 281 -29.35 -12.87 -1.75
CA THR A 281 -28.46 -14.01 -1.52
C THR A 281 -27.38 -14.03 -2.61
N PRO A 282 -26.09 -13.97 -2.25
CA PRO A 282 -25.01 -14.00 -3.24
C PRO A 282 -24.99 -15.33 -4.00
N GLU A 283 -24.76 -15.26 -5.32
CA GLU A 283 -24.64 -16.44 -6.18
C GLU A 283 -23.21 -16.99 -6.18
N GLY A 284 -22.24 -16.11 -5.96
CA GLY A 284 -20.84 -16.47 -5.86
C GLY A 284 -20.54 -17.24 -4.57
N PHE A 285 -19.74 -18.30 -4.68
CA PHE A 285 -19.28 -19.05 -3.50
C PHE A 285 -17.86 -19.57 -3.65
N CYS A 286 -17.20 -19.72 -2.50
CA CYS A 286 -15.92 -20.39 -2.33
C CYS A 286 -16.06 -21.42 -1.20
N GLN A 287 -15.70 -22.66 -1.51
CA GLN A 287 -15.81 -23.81 -0.62
C GLN A 287 -14.46 -24.50 -0.47
N PHE A 288 -14.11 -24.83 0.76
CA PHE A 288 -12.92 -25.60 1.07
C PHE A 288 -13.13 -26.40 2.36
N TYR A 289 -12.38 -27.50 2.46
CA TYR A 289 -12.42 -28.34 3.67
C TYR A 289 -11.44 -27.80 4.71
N PHE A 290 -11.87 -27.76 5.96
CA PHE A 290 -11.05 -27.29 7.06
C PHE A 290 -11.02 -28.27 8.24
N PRO A 291 -9.84 -28.76 8.66
CA PRO A 291 -9.72 -29.83 9.64
C PRO A 291 -9.76 -29.36 11.11
N LYS A 292 -9.77 -28.05 11.41
CA LYS A 292 -9.82 -27.58 12.82
C LYS A 292 -11.25 -27.24 13.25
N ARG A 293 -11.43 -27.19 14.57
CA ARG A 293 -12.73 -26.90 15.22
C ARG A 293 -13.28 -25.50 14.88
N PRO A 294 -14.62 -25.33 14.83
CA PRO A 294 -15.28 -24.04 14.60
C PRO A 294 -14.86 -22.91 15.54
N ASN A 295 -14.51 -23.20 16.79
CA ASN A 295 -14.07 -22.18 17.76
C ASN A 295 -12.86 -21.35 17.28
N TRP A 296 -11.96 -21.94 16.48
CA TRP A 296 -10.83 -21.23 15.90
C TRP A 296 -11.28 -20.22 14.84
N VAL A 297 -12.31 -20.57 14.06
CA VAL A 297 -12.92 -19.70 13.06
C VAL A 297 -13.69 -18.57 13.77
N MET A 298 -14.37 -18.87 14.87
CA MET A 298 -15.02 -17.85 15.71
C MET A 298 -14.01 -16.85 16.30
N GLY A 299 -12.88 -17.34 16.84
CA GLY A 299 -11.82 -16.48 17.35
C GLY A 299 -11.18 -15.59 16.27
N TRP A 300 -11.03 -16.12 15.05
CA TRP A 300 -10.61 -15.32 13.89
C TRP A 300 -11.63 -14.23 13.55
N LEU A 301 -12.90 -14.60 13.41
CA LEU A 301 -13.97 -13.65 13.11
C LEU A 301 -14.01 -12.51 14.13
N GLN A 302 -13.94 -12.80 15.43
CA GLN A 302 -13.91 -11.79 16.49
C GLN A 302 -12.72 -10.83 16.42
N LYS A 303 -11.57 -11.30 15.91
CA LYS A 303 -10.39 -10.46 15.72
C LYS A 303 -10.48 -9.62 14.45
N SER A 304 -11.00 -10.19 13.37
CA SER A 304 -10.91 -9.58 12.03
C SER A 304 -12.11 -8.69 11.67
N PHE A 305 -13.24 -8.79 12.39
CA PHE A 305 -14.46 -8.00 12.19
C PHE A 305 -14.85 -7.20 13.45
N ILE A 306 -15.74 -6.21 13.27
CA ILE A 306 -16.25 -5.36 14.35
C ILE A 306 -17.51 -5.97 14.99
N ASN A 307 -17.65 -5.86 16.32
CA ASN A 307 -18.87 -6.15 17.09
C ASN A 307 -19.41 -7.58 16.93
N LEU A 308 -18.58 -8.59 17.20
CA LEU A 308 -18.99 -10.00 17.21
C LEU A 308 -19.04 -10.58 18.62
N ASP A 309 -20.24 -10.66 19.18
CA ASP A 309 -20.49 -11.33 20.46
C ASP A 309 -20.63 -12.85 20.27
N GLN A 310 -20.02 -13.64 21.17
CA GLN A 310 -20.03 -15.12 21.09
C GLN A 310 -21.44 -15.74 21.06
N GLN A 311 -22.44 -15.07 21.64
CA GLN A 311 -23.83 -15.52 21.63
C GLN A 311 -24.54 -15.24 20.29
N ALA A 312 -24.09 -14.23 19.54
CA ALA A 312 -24.67 -13.85 18.25
C ALA A 312 -24.16 -14.70 17.06
N MET A 313 -23.16 -15.54 17.31
CA MET A 313 -22.48 -16.39 16.32
C MET A 313 -22.91 -17.86 16.38
N GLN A 314 -23.81 -18.22 17.29
CA GLN A 314 -24.39 -19.57 17.31
C GLN A 314 -25.49 -19.68 16.25
N PRO A 315 -25.55 -20.78 15.47
CA PRO A 315 -26.60 -21.00 14.48
C PRO A 315 -27.95 -21.09 15.19
N ARG A 316 -28.84 -20.12 14.96
CA ARG A 316 -30.21 -20.16 15.48
C ARG A 316 -31.12 -21.13 14.71
N ASN A 317 -30.74 -21.53 13.50
CA ASN A 317 -31.44 -22.53 12.68
C ASN A 317 -30.63 -23.82 12.56
N ALA A 318 -31.03 -24.85 13.32
CA ALA A 318 -30.44 -26.20 13.32
C ALA A 318 -30.77 -27.05 12.07
N SER A 319 -31.34 -26.46 11.01
CA SER A 319 -31.92 -27.20 9.88
C SER A 319 -30.91 -27.65 8.80
N ALA A 320 -29.62 -27.32 8.93
CA ALA A 320 -28.61 -27.65 7.90
C ALA A 320 -27.27 -28.20 8.44
N GLY A 321 -27.18 -28.67 9.69
CA GLY A 321 -25.92 -29.20 10.25
C GLY A 321 -24.77 -28.17 10.29
N ALA A 322 -25.09 -26.89 10.09
CA ALA A 322 -24.16 -25.78 10.16
C ALA A 322 -23.91 -25.44 11.63
N VAL A 323 -22.64 -25.41 12.03
CA VAL A 323 -22.20 -25.12 13.40
C VAL A 323 -21.89 -23.63 13.57
N LEU A 324 -21.72 -22.92 12.46
CA LEU A 324 -21.50 -21.49 12.39
C LEU A 324 -22.20 -20.95 11.14
N ASP A 325 -22.99 -19.90 11.29
CA ASP A 325 -23.60 -19.17 10.18
C ASP A 325 -23.65 -17.69 10.53
N VAL A 326 -22.91 -16.87 9.77
CA VAL A 326 -22.78 -15.44 10.01
C VAL A 326 -22.90 -14.68 8.69
N SER A 327 -23.76 -13.67 8.68
CA SER A 327 -24.03 -12.82 7.53
C SER A 327 -23.61 -11.38 7.81
N PHE A 328 -23.02 -10.77 6.79
CA PHE A 328 -22.54 -9.40 6.80
C PHE A 328 -23.02 -8.65 5.56
N VAL A 329 -23.07 -7.33 5.64
CA VAL A 329 -23.27 -6.43 4.52
C VAL A 329 -22.09 -5.46 4.45
N SER A 330 -21.52 -5.32 3.25
CA SER A 330 -20.48 -4.33 2.96
C SER A 330 -21.05 -2.93 3.08
N LEU A 331 -20.48 -2.10 3.96
CA LEU A 331 -20.85 -0.69 4.10
C LEU A 331 -20.41 0.15 2.89
N ARG A 332 -19.51 -0.37 2.03
CA ARG A 332 -19.02 0.32 0.83
C ARG A 332 -19.97 0.19 -0.35
N THR A 333 -20.41 -1.04 -0.61
CA THR A 333 -21.14 -1.40 -1.83
C THR A 333 -22.57 -1.85 -1.55
N GLY A 334 -22.88 -2.22 -0.31
CA GLY A 334 -24.15 -2.86 0.05
C GLY A 334 -24.18 -4.37 -0.24
N ASP A 335 -23.06 -4.95 -0.70
CA ASP A 335 -23.03 -6.36 -1.10
C ASP A 335 -23.06 -7.31 0.11
N PRO A 336 -23.80 -8.42 0.00
CA PRO A 336 -23.91 -9.42 1.06
C PRO A 336 -22.70 -10.36 1.09
N LEU A 337 -22.27 -10.71 2.31
CA LEU A 337 -21.22 -11.70 2.59
C LEU A 337 -21.73 -12.70 3.63
N CYS A 338 -21.80 -13.98 3.28
CA CYS A 338 -22.23 -15.03 4.21
C CYS A 338 -21.10 -16.03 4.43
N ILE A 339 -20.82 -16.38 5.69
CA ILE A 339 -19.81 -17.36 6.06
C ILE A 339 -20.49 -18.45 6.88
N SER A 340 -20.44 -19.68 6.36
CA SER A 340 -21.03 -20.85 7.02
C SER A 340 -20.00 -21.98 7.15
N MET A 341 -20.10 -22.76 8.22
CA MET A 341 -19.26 -23.94 8.45
C MET A 341 -20.12 -25.14 8.87
N THR A 342 -19.89 -26.27 8.22
CA THR A 342 -20.51 -27.56 8.57
C THR A 342 -19.54 -28.40 9.42
N GLY A 343 -20.03 -29.08 10.46
CA GLY A 343 -19.27 -30.07 11.24
C GLY A 343 -18.61 -29.58 12.55
N ASP A 344 -18.76 -30.37 13.63
CA ASP A 344 -18.32 -30.00 15.00
C ASP A 344 -16.82 -30.23 15.28
N GLN A 345 -16.17 -31.16 14.57
CA GLN A 345 -14.74 -31.50 14.75
C GLN A 345 -13.88 -31.17 13.52
N GLY A 346 -14.40 -30.35 12.61
CA GLY A 346 -13.83 -30.07 11.30
C GLY A 346 -14.85 -30.33 10.20
N GLY A 347 -14.81 -29.53 9.14
CA GLY A 347 -15.71 -29.69 8.01
C GLY A 347 -15.61 -28.59 6.98
N GLN A 348 -16.63 -28.46 6.14
CA GLN A 348 -16.59 -27.62 4.96
C GLN A 348 -16.98 -26.18 5.32
N ILE A 349 -16.10 -25.23 5.02
CA ILE A 349 -16.39 -23.79 5.10
C ILE A 349 -16.89 -23.33 3.74
N THR A 350 -18.03 -22.64 3.74
CA THR A 350 -18.61 -22.00 2.56
C THR A 350 -18.67 -20.51 2.78
N ILE A 351 -17.90 -19.76 2.00
CA ILE A 351 -17.95 -18.30 1.91
C ILE A 351 -18.78 -17.94 0.68
N LYS A 352 -19.92 -17.27 0.86
CA LYS A 352 -20.75 -16.78 -0.24
C LYS A 352 -20.62 -15.27 -0.35
N THR A 353 -20.21 -14.80 -1.53
CA THR A 353 -20.02 -13.40 -1.87
C THR A 353 -19.95 -13.30 -3.40
N ASP A 354 -20.40 -12.19 -3.98
CA ASP A 354 -20.31 -11.97 -5.42
C ASP A 354 -18.90 -11.44 -5.81
N ASP A 355 -18.16 -10.85 -4.86
CA ASP A 355 -16.79 -10.37 -5.09
C ASP A 355 -15.73 -11.44 -4.79
N ILE A 356 -15.04 -11.88 -5.85
CA ILE A 356 -13.91 -12.83 -5.79
C ILE A 356 -12.70 -12.30 -5.01
N GLU A 357 -12.47 -10.98 -4.99
CA GLU A 357 -11.34 -10.38 -4.29
C GLU A 357 -11.53 -10.45 -2.78
N VAL A 358 -12.72 -10.11 -2.29
CA VAL A 358 -13.10 -10.25 -0.88
C VAL A 358 -13.01 -11.71 -0.44
N ALA A 359 -13.53 -12.64 -1.24
CA ALA A 359 -13.40 -14.07 -0.96
C ALA A 359 -11.93 -14.51 -0.83
N GLY A 360 -11.08 -14.06 -1.74
CA GLY A 360 -9.64 -14.33 -1.70
C GLY A 360 -8.98 -13.76 -0.45
N GLU A 361 -9.28 -12.51 -0.09
CA GLU A 361 -8.69 -11.87 1.08
C GLU A 361 -9.13 -12.54 2.39
N LEU A 362 -10.39 -12.95 2.51
CA LEU A 362 -10.88 -13.72 3.66
C LEU A 362 -10.17 -15.06 3.79
N VAL A 363 -10.02 -15.81 2.69
CA VAL A 363 -9.31 -17.10 2.69
C VAL A 363 -7.85 -16.94 3.09
N GLN A 364 -7.14 -15.94 2.54
CA GLN A 364 -5.74 -15.68 2.89
C GLN A 364 -5.59 -15.26 4.36
N ASP A 365 -6.48 -14.40 4.86
CA ASP A 365 -6.44 -13.91 6.24
C ASP A 365 -6.72 -15.03 7.25
N LEU A 366 -7.73 -15.85 6.97
CA LEU A 366 -8.07 -17.03 7.77
C LEU A 366 -6.90 -18.03 7.81
N CYS A 367 -6.29 -18.31 6.66
CA CYS A 367 -5.15 -19.22 6.60
C CYS A 367 -3.92 -18.67 7.33
N ALA A 368 -3.68 -17.36 7.25
CA ALA A 368 -2.59 -16.70 7.96
C ALA A 368 -2.82 -16.73 9.48
N TYR A 369 -4.04 -16.48 9.95
CA TYR A 369 -4.38 -16.55 11.39
C TYR A 369 -4.21 -17.97 11.95
N LEU A 370 -4.55 -18.99 11.15
CA LEU A 370 -4.53 -20.39 11.56
C LEU A 370 -3.23 -21.12 11.24
N ASN A 371 -2.25 -20.44 10.63
CA ASN A 371 -0.98 -20.99 10.15
C ASN A 371 -1.16 -22.22 9.23
N VAL A 372 -2.09 -22.13 8.28
CA VAL A 372 -2.31 -23.16 7.26
C VAL A 372 -1.37 -22.92 6.08
N THR A 373 -0.56 -23.93 5.75
CA THR A 373 0.45 -23.82 4.68
C THR A 373 -0.11 -24.13 3.29
N GLU A 374 -1.09 -25.04 3.19
CA GLU A 374 -1.69 -25.45 1.92
C GLU A 374 -3.21 -25.54 2.04
N LEU A 375 -3.90 -24.98 1.04
CA LEU A 375 -5.36 -25.04 0.94
C LEU A 375 -5.80 -25.06 -0.52
N GLU A 376 -6.59 -26.08 -0.86
CA GLU A 376 -7.34 -26.15 -2.12
C GLU A 376 -8.78 -25.70 -1.90
N SER A 377 -9.33 -24.98 -2.88
CA SER A 377 -10.69 -24.46 -2.84
C SER A 377 -11.40 -24.67 -4.17
N THR A 378 -12.70 -24.90 -4.07
CA THR A 378 -13.64 -24.90 -5.19
C THR A 378 -14.43 -23.60 -5.15
N ALA A 379 -14.43 -22.86 -6.24
CA ALA A 379 -15.07 -21.57 -6.32
C ALA A 379 -15.95 -21.45 -7.56
N ASN A 380 -17.04 -20.71 -7.46
CA ASN A 380 -17.90 -20.40 -8.59
C ASN A 380 -18.38 -18.96 -8.46
N PHE A 381 -18.06 -18.11 -9.44
CA PHE A 381 -18.44 -16.71 -9.47
C PHE A 381 -19.00 -16.37 -10.87
N PRO A 382 -20.27 -16.67 -11.17
CA PRO A 382 -20.82 -16.59 -12.52
C PRO A 382 -20.66 -15.21 -13.19
N GLU A 383 -21.05 -14.14 -12.49
CA GLU A 383 -20.99 -12.77 -13.02
C GLU A 383 -19.56 -12.33 -13.38
N GLU A 384 -18.58 -12.63 -12.51
CA GLU A 384 -17.17 -12.30 -12.75
C GLU A 384 -16.57 -13.16 -13.88
N MET A 385 -17.01 -14.41 -14.05
CA MET A 385 -16.58 -15.24 -15.18
C MET A 385 -17.09 -14.71 -16.52
N ASP A 386 -18.34 -14.21 -16.57
CA ASP A 386 -18.90 -13.63 -17.78
C ASP A 386 -18.20 -12.32 -18.16
N LYS A 387 -17.90 -11.45 -17.18
CA LYS A 387 -17.06 -10.26 -17.39
C LYS A 387 -15.68 -10.67 -17.92
N PHE A 388 -15.06 -11.69 -17.34
CA PHE A 388 -13.75 -12.18 -17.78
C PHE A 388 -13.78 -12.74 -19.21
N LYS A 389 -14.86 -13.43 -19.59
CA LYS A 389 -15.07 -13.88 -20.98
C LYS A 389 -15.07 -12.72 -21.97
N GLN A 390 -15.78 -11.64 -21.64
CA GLN A 390 -15.83 -10.44 -22.49
C GLN A 390 -14.45 -9.77 -22.62
N VAL A 391 -13.67 -9.72 -21.54
CA VAL A 391 -12.30 -9.18 -21.56
C VAL A 391 -11.42 -10.00 -22.51
N LEU A 392 -11.48 -11.33 -22.46
CA LEU A 392 -10.70 -12.20 -23.36
C LEU A 392 -11.09 -11.99 -24.83
N MET A 393 -12.38 -11.87 -25.14
CA MET A 393 -12.84 -11.58 -26.51
C MET A 393 -12.30 -10.24 -27.02
N LYS A 394 -12.33 -9.20 -26.19
CA LYS A 394 -11.77 -7.88 -26.54
C LYS A 394 -10.25 -7.94 -26.78
N VAL A 395 -9.50 -8.74 -26.01
CA VAL A 395 -8.06 -8.92 -26.21
C VAL A 395 -7.77 -9.49 -27.61
N ASP A 396 -8.55 -10.46 -28.06
CA ASP A 396 -8.40 -11.04 -29.40
C ASP A 396 -8.71 -10.02 -30.50
N GLU A 397 -9.79 -9.25 -30.34
CA GLU A 397 -10.15 -8.15 -31.27
C GLU A 397 -9.04 -7.09 -31.36
N TYR A 398 -8.53 -6.61 -30.21
CA TYR A 398 -7.47 -5.61 -30.18
C TYR A 398 -6.15 -6.12 -30.75
N ASN A 399 -5.83 -7.41 -30.57
CA ASN A 399 -4.66 -8.03 -31.19
C ASN A 399 -4.80 -8.09 -32.71
N ALA A 400 -5.97 -8.44 -33.24
CA ALA A 400 -6.24 -8.45 -34.67
C ALA A 400 -6.12 -7.04 -35.29
N VAL A 401 -6.71 -6.03 -34.66
CA VAL A 401 -6.61 -4.62 -35.09
C VAL A 401 -5.16 -4.13 -35.04
N ARG A 402 -4.39 -4.51 -33.99
CA ARG A 402 -2.97 -4.15 -33.86
C ARG A 402 -2.14 -4.67 -35.04
N LEU A 403 -2.36 -5.92 -35.47
CA LEU A 403 -1.65 -6.50 -36.60
C LEU A 403 -1.95 -5.73 -37.90
N LYS A 404 -3.21 -5.41 -38.15
CA LYS A 404 -3.64 -4.63 -39.31
C LYS A 404 -3.00 -3.23 -39.34
N LEU A 405 -3.10 -2.47 -38.25
CA LEU A 405 -2.52 -1.12 -38.14
C LEU A 405 -0.99 -1.13 -38.29
N THR A 406 -0.33 -2.20 -37.85
CA THR A 406 1.14 -2.32 -37.97
C THR A 406 1.55 -2.51 -39.43
N ALA A 407 0.76 -3.24 -40.23
CA ALA A 407 0.99 -3.41 -41.66
C ALA A 407 0.75 -2.08 -42.42
N GLU A 408 -0.38 -1.42 -42.19
CA GLU A 408 -0.74 -0.13 -42.81
C GLU A 408 0.33 0.95 -42.55
N MET A 409 0.79 1.07 -41.30
CA MET A 409 1.87 2.00 -40.94
C MET A 409 3.21 1.68 -41.63
N ALA A 410 3.52 0.40 -41.85
CA ALA A 410 4.75 0.00 -42.54
C ALA A 410 4.70 0.39 -44.02
N ASP A 411 3.55 0.21 -44.68
CA ASP A 411 3.32 0.63 -46.06
C ASP A 411 3.39 2.15 -46.20
N SER A 412 2.74 2.89 -45.30
CA SER A 412 2.81 4.36 -45.24
C SER A 412 4.24 4.86 -44.99
N ALA A 413 5.01 4.21 -44.10
CA ALA A 413 6.40 4.57 -43.85
C ALA A 413 7.31 4.31 -45.07
N ASN A 414 7.06 3.21 -45.81
CA ASN A 414 7.77 2.93 -47.05
C ASN A 414 7.43 3.94 -48.15
N LEU A 415 6.17 4.37 -48.23
CA LEU A 415 5.74 5.43 -49.14
C LEU A 415 6.42 6.77 -48.82
N VAL A 416 6.50 7.16 -47.54
CA VAL A 416 7.22 8.37 -47.11
C VAL A 416 8.69 8.31 -47.52
N LYS A 417 9.38 7.19 -47.29
CA LYS A 417 10.77 7.02 -47.74
C LYS A 417 10.92 7.20 -49.26
N ALA A 418 10.02 6.59 -50.04
CA ALA A 418 10.05 6.73 -51.49
C ALA A 418 9.77 8.17 -51.96
N LEU A 419 8.85 8.88 -51.30
CA LEU A 419 8.57 10.29 -51.59
C LEU A 419 9.74 11.20 -51.24
N ILE A 420 10.47 10.93 -50.15
CA ILE A 420 11.68 11.69 -49.77
C ILE A 420 12.77 11.53 -50.83
N VAL A 421 13.02 10.31 -51.30
CA VAL A 421 14.01 10.06 -52.38
C VAL A 421 13.62 10.81 -53.65
N LYS A 422 12.35 10.71 -54.08
CA LYS A 422 11.85 11.44 -55.26
C LYS A 422 11.93 12.97 -55.08
N ALA A 423 11.65 13.48 -53.89
CA ALA A 423 11.76 14.90 -53.60
C ALA A 423 13.21 15.37 -53.75
N GLU A 424 14.17 14.58 -53.27
CA GLU A 424 15.59 14.89 -53.39
C GLU A 424 16.06 14.86 -54.86
N ASP A 425 15.60 13.88 -55.65
CA ASP A 425 15.90 13.82 -57.09
C ASP A 425 15.38 15.07 -57.84
N TYR A 426 14.13 15.48 -57.60
CA TYR A 426 13.57 16.70 -58.21
C TYR A 426 14.27 17.97 -57.72
N ARG A 427 14.74 18.00 -56.47
CA ARG A 427 15.55 19.09 -55.93
C ARG A 427 16.88 19.20 -56.66
N MET A 428 17.57 18.08 -56.89
CA MET A 428 18.83 18.03 -57.65
C MET A 428 18.66 18.50 -59.10
N LEU A 429 17.53 18.15 -59.72
CA LEU A 429 17.18 18.56 -61.09
C LEU A 429 16.60 19.98 -61.19
N SER A 430 16.42 20.68 -60.05
CA SER A 430 15.80 22.02 -59.98
C SER A 430 14.36 22.09 -60.53
N ASP A 431 13.65 20.96 -60.59
CA ASP A 431 12.24 20.89 -61.02
C ASP A 431 11.31 21.23 -59.86
N MET A 432 11.07 22.53 -59.68
CA MET A 432 10.28 23.07 -58.59
C MET A 432 8.78 22.70 -58.66
N THR A 433 8.27 22.34 -59.84
CA THR A 433 6.86 22.02 -60.03
C THR A 433 6.55 20.63 -59.50
N ASN A 434 7.37 19.64 -59.86
CA ASN A 434 7.21 18.28 -59.36
C ASN A 434 7.63 18.16 -57.89
N LEU A 435 8.61 18.95 -57.45
CA LEU A 435 8.98 19.04 -56.03
C LEU A 435 7.79 19.43 -55.14
N LYS A 436 7.04 20.48 -55.50
CA LYS A 436 5.85 20.92 -54.75
C LYS A 436 4.76 19.84 -54.69
N LYS A 437 4.56 19.09 -55.78
CA LYS A 437 3.60 17.97 -55.82
C LYS A 437 4.01 16.84 -54.88
N VAL A 438 5.30 16.47 -54.87
CA VAL A 438 5.81 15.43 -53.98
C VAL A 438 5.72 15.85 -52.51
N PHE A 439 6.05 17.11 -52.18
CA PHE A 439 5.89 17.61 -50.81
C PHE A 439 4.43 17.68 -50.36
N SER A 440 3.49 18.03 -51.25
CA SER A 440 2.06 17.97 -50.94
C SER A 440 1.60 16.53 -50.65
N GLY A 441 2.06 15.56 -51.46
CA GLY A 441 1.82 14.14 -51.20
C GLY A 441 2.46 13.64 -49.90
N LEU A 442 3.65 14.11 -49.56
CA LEU A 442 4.34 13.79 -48.31
C LEU A 442 3.59 14.39 -47.10
N GLN A 443 3.11 15.63 -47.21
CA GLN A 443 2.31 16.26 -46.15
C GLN A 443 1.01 15.49 -45.90
N GLN A 444 0.32 15.05 -46.96
CA GLN A 444 -0.88 14.22 -46.85
C GLN A 444 -0.56 12.89 -46.17
N THR A 445 0.44 12.16 -46.68
CA THR A 445 0.86 10.87 -46.13
C THR A 445 1.30 10.99 -44.66
N ASN A 446 1.96 12.09 -44.29
CA ASN A 446 2.36 12.35 -42.91
C ASN A 446 1.15 12.63 -42.00
N GLY A 447 0.15 13.35 -42.49
CA GLY A 447 -1.12 13.55 -41.78
C GLY A 447 -1.84 12.22 -41.52
N ASP A 448 -1.91 11.36 -42.53
CA ASP A 448 -2.51 10.03 -42.43
C ASP A 448 -1.73 9.14 -41.43
N LEU A 449 -0.39 9.17 -41.47
CA LEU A 449 0.48 8.43 -40.55
C LEU A 449 0.29 8.88 -39.09
N ILE A 450 0.14 10.19 -38.84
CA ILE A 450 -0.15 10.71 -37.49
C ILE A 450 -1.52 10.20 -37.01
N ALA A 451 -2.53 10.20 -37.89
CA ALA A 451 -3.86 9.69 -37.55
C ALA A 451 -3.84 8.18 -37.25
N GLU A 452 -3.14 7.38 -38.05
CA GLU A 452 -2.93 5.95 -37.81
C GLU A 452 -2.15 5.68 -36.52
N TYR A 453 -1.10 6.46 -36.26
CA TYR A 453 -0.32 6.37 -35.03
C TYR A 453 -1.19 6.63 -33.80
N ASN A 454 -2.05 7.66 -33.83
CA ASN A 454 -2.98 7.94 -32.73
C ASN A 454 -3.98 6.79 -32.51
N LYS A 455 -4.52 6.19 -33.59
CA LYS A 455 -5.38 5.00 -33.49
C LYS A 455 -4.63 3.83 -32.88
N ARG A 456 -3.38 3.58 -33.30
CA ARG A 456 -2.53 2.52 -32.77
C ARG A 456 -2.19 2.73 -31.30
N ALA A 457 -1.85 3.96 -30.90
CA ALA A 457 -1.53 4.30 -29.52
C ALA A 457 -2.74 4.05 -28.61
N ASN A 458 -3.94 4.47 -29.03
CA ASN A 458 -5.19 4.20 -28.31
C ASN A 458 -5.48 2.69 -28.22
N ASN A 459 -5.44 1.98 -29.35
CA ASN A 459 -5.61 0.52 -29.38
C ASN A 459 -4.61 -0.20 -28.47
N HIS A 460 -3.35 0.24 -28.45
CA HIS A 460 -2.32 -0.34 -27.59
C HIS A 460 -2.58 -0.07 -26.10
N GLN A 461 -2.99 1.15 -25.75
CA GLN A 461 -3.36 1.50 -24.37
C GLN A 461 -4.55 0.66 -23.87
N GLN A 462 -5.58 0.49 -24.70
CA GLN A 462 -6.74 -0.35 -24.39
C GLN A 462 -6.36 -1.83 -24.25
N LEU A 463 -5.53 -2.36 -25.16
CA LEU A 463 -5.01 -3.72 -25.07
C LEU A 463 -4.21 -3.96 -23.78
N LEU A 464 -3.34 -3.02 -23.39
CA LEU A 464 -2.59 -3.12 -22.13
C LEU A 464 -3.51 -3.11 -20.90
N ALA A 465 -4.58 -2.30 -20.93
CA ALA A 465 -5.58 -2.30 -19.87
C ALA A 465 -6.29 -3.67 -19.76
N GLN A 466 -6.77 -4.22 -20.88
CA GLN A 466 -7.42 -5.54 -20.87
C GLN A 466 -6.46 -6.67 -20.43
N LEU A 467 -5.19 -6.64 -20.89
CA LEU A 467 -4.18 -7.62 -20.44
C LEU A 467 -3.86 -7.50 -18.95
N LYS A 468 -3.93 -6.29 -18.38
CA LYS A 468 -3.81 -6.08 -16.93
C LYS A 468 -4.99 -6.71 -16.21
N ASP A 469 -6.20 -6.55 -16.70
CA ASP A 469 -7.42 -7.15 -16.12
C ASP A 469 -7.37 -8.68 -16.16
N VAL A 470 -6.89 -9.27 -17.26
CA VAL A 470 -6.66 -10.72 -17.36
C VAL A 470 -5.68 -11.20 -16.29
N ASN A 471 -4.53 -10.53 -16.15
CA ASN A 471 -3.55 -10.89 -15.13
C ASN A 471 -4.10 -10.71 -13.71
N MET A 472 -4.88 -9.65 -13.48
CA MET A 472 -5.53 -9.40 -12.19
C MET A 472 -6.53 -10.50 -11.85
N MET A 473 -7.32 -10.98 -12.82
CA MET A 473 -8.25 -12.10 -12.62
C MET A 473 -7.52 -13.41 -12.26
N ILE A 474 -6.38 -13.71 -12.92
CA ILE A 474 -5.55 -14.87 -12.57
C ILE A 474 -5.04 -14.74 -11.12
N GLN A 475 -4.62 -13.55 -10.71
CA GLN A 475 -4.18 -13.31 -9.33
C GLN A 475 -5.32 -13.43 -8.33
N LYS A 476 -6.52 -12.92 -8.64
CA LYS A 476 -7.74 -13.07 -7.83
C LYS A 476 -8.10 -14.55 -7.64
N ALA A 477 -8.12 -15.32 -8.73
CA ALA A 477 -8.34 -16.78 -8.69
C ALA A 477 -7.26 -17.52 -7.88
N ALA A 478 -6.01 -17.09 -7.96
CA ALA A 478 -4.91 -17.67 -7.20
C ALA A 478 -5.00 -17.35 -5.70
N LYS A 479 -5.47 -16.14 -5.33
CA LYS A 479 -5.70 -15.73 -3.93
C LYS A 479 -6.79 -16.56 -3.23
N LEU A 480 -7.63 -17.29 -3.94
CA LEU A 480 -8.58 -18.23 -3.31
C LEU A 480 -7.90 -19.48 -2.73
N ARG A 481 -6.60 -19.67 -2.96
CA ARG A 481 -5.84 -20.87 -2.58
C ARG A 481 -4.53 -20.50 -1.88
N VAL A 482 -3.98 -21.41 -1.09
CA VAL A 482 -2.76 -21.18 -0.30
C VAL A 482 -1.73 -22.28 -0.57
N GLY A 483 -0.45 -21.94 -0.54
CA GLY A 483 0.65 -22.89 -0.74
C GLY A 483 0.86 -23.31 -2.19
N GLY A 484 1.23 -24.58 -2.41
CA GLY A 484 1.54 -25.12 -3.75
C GLY A 484 0.38 -24.99 -4.76
N ALA A 485 -0.87 -25.10 -4.29
CA ALA A 485 -2.07 -24.96 -5.11
C ALA A 485 -2.17 -23.59 -5.80
N LYS A 486 -1.75 -22.51 -5.12
CA LYS A 486 -1.72 -21.16 -5.68
C LYS A 486 -0.78 -21.08 -6.89
N THR A 487 0.44 -21.62 -6.75
CA THR A 487 1.45 -21.61 -7.82
C THR A 487 1.01 -22.49 -9.00
N ARG A 488 0.39 -23.64 -8.72
CA ARG A 488 -0.16 -24.55 -9.73
C ARG A 488 -1.20 -23.85 -10.60
N VAL A 489 -2.20 -23.20 -9.98
CA VAL A 489 -3.26 -22.48 -10.71
C VAL A 489 -2.71 -21.35 -11.57
N VAL A 490 -1.74 -20.57 -11.07
CA VAL A 490 -1.12 -19.50 -11.89
C VAL A 490 -0.41 -20.08 -13.12
N ALA A 491 0.31 -21.20 -12.97
CA ALA A 491 0.99 -21.85 -14.08
C ALA A 491 -0.02 -22.43 -15.09
N ALA A 492 -1.05 -23.13 -14.60
CA ALA A 492 -2.14 -23.71 -15.37
C ALA A 492 -2.91 -22.66 -16.17
N CYS A 493 -3.36 -21.57 -15.53
CA CYS A 493 -4.04 -20.46 -16.21
C CYS A 493 -3.18 -19.85 -17.32
N ARG A 494 -1.88 -19.66 -17.08
CA ARG A 494 -0.95 -19.15 -18.10
C ARG A 494 -0.77 -20.12 -19.27
N GLN A 495 -0.79 -21.42 -19.02
CA GLN A 495 -0.74 -22.42 -20.09
C GLN A 495 -2.04 -22.46 -20.89
N ALA A 496 -3.20 -22.41 -20.23
CA ALA A 496 -4.52 -22.38 -20.88
C ALA A 496 -4.69 -21.15 -21.78
N ILE A 497 -4.20 -19.98 -21.35
CA ILE A 497 -4.19 -18.75 -22.16
C ILE A 497 -3.28 -18.93 -23.39
N LYS A 498 -2.10 -19.54 -23.24
CA LYS A 498 -1.20 -19.83 -24.37
C LYS A 498 -1.83 -20.80 -25.38
N LYS A 499 -2.61 -21.78 -24.90
CA LYS A 499 -3.36 -22.74 -25.72
C LYS A 499 -4.68 -22.17 -26.27
N ASN A 500 -5.02 -20.93 -25.96
CA ASN A 500 -6.30 -20.27 -26.26
C ASN A 500 -7.54 -21.12 -25.90
N SER A 501 -7.48 -21.83 -24.77
CA SER A 501 -8.54 -22.74 -24.32
C SER A 501 -9.34 -22.12 -23.18
N ILE A 502 -10.36 -21.33 -23.54
CA ILE A 502 -11.21 -20.57 -22.59
C ILE A 502 -11.95 -21.51 -21.62
N HIS A 503 -12.45 -22.66 -22.11
CA HIS A 503 -13.17 -23.62 -21.27
C HIS A 503 -12.26 -24.24 -20.18
N GLU A 504 -11.05 -24.65 -20.57
CA GLU A 504 -10.05 -25.18 -19.65
C GLU A 504 -9.69 -24.14 -18.58
N LEU A 505 -9.51 -22.88 -18.99
CA LEU A 505 -9.24 -21.76 -18.08
C LEU A 505 -10.34 -21.57 -17.02
N PHE A 506 -11.62 -21.60 -17.43
CA PHE A 506 -12.72 -21.47 -16.47
C PHE A 506 -12.80 -22.65 -15.49
N GLN A 507 -12.56 -23.86 -15.98
CA GLN A 507 -12.57 -25.05 -15.13
C GLN A 507 -11.42 -25.03 -14.10
N ILE A 508 -10.22 -24.59 -14.53
CA ILE A 508 -9.06 -24.41 -13.65
C ILE A 508 -9.37 -23.38 -12.57
N ILE A 509 -10.00 -22.25 -12.92
CA ILE A 509 -10.36 -21.23 -11.93
C ILE A 509 -11.36 -21.79 -10.91
N LYS A 510 -12.37 -22.54 -11.38
CA LYS A 510 -13.42 -23.11 -10.54
C LYS A 510 -12.91 -24.20 -9.60
N THR A 511 -12.17 -25.18 -10.12
CA THR A 511 -11.79 -26.39 -9.37
C THR A 511 -10.35 -26.37 -8.87
N GLY A 512 -9.47 -25.59 -9.49
CA GLY A 512 -8.05 -25.52 -9.17
C GLY A 512 -7.22 -26.66 -9.77
N GLN A 513 -7.84 -27.53 -10.58
CA GLN A 513 -7.19 -28.69 -11.19
C GLN A 513 -7.24 -28.60 -12.72
N ASP A 514 -6.17 -29.08 -13.36
CA ASP A 514 -6.13 -29.29 -14.80
C ASP A 514 -6.89 -30.59 -15.11
N ASN A 515 -7.60 -30.66 -16.25
CA ASN A 515 -8.32 -31.87 -16.69
C ASN A 515 -7.42 -33.13 -16.80
N THR A 516 -6.10 -32.97 -16.76
CA THR A 516 -5.11 -34.05 -16.72
C THR A 516 -4.88 -34.65 -15.33
N SER A 517 -5.57 -34.14 -14.29
CA SER A 517 -5.40 -34.56 -12.89
C SER A 517 -6.68 -35.11 -12.23
N ALA A 518 -7.69 -35.47 -13.02
CA ALA A 518 -8.73 -36.39 -12.57
C ALA A 518 -8.22 -37.84 -12.74
N PRO A 519 -8.26 -38.70 -11.70
CA PRO A 519 -7.95 -40.12 -11.84
C PRO A 519 -8.97 -40.86 -12.74
#